data_AF-A0A015KU34-F1
#
_entry.id   AF-A0A015KU34-F1
#
_cell.length_a   1.000
_cell.length_b   1.000
_cell.length_c   1.000
_cell.angle_alpha   90.00
_cell.angle_beta   90.00
_cell.angle_gamma   90.00
#
_symmetry.space_group_name_H-M   'P 1'
#
loop_
_entity.id
_entity.type
_entity.pdbx_description
1 polymer ?
#
loop_
_entity_poly.entity_id
_entity_poly.type
_entity_poly.pdbx_seq_one_letter_code
_entity_poly.pdbx_strand_id
1 'polypeptide(L)'
;MENNNFDLDSDLSENEGIIKSVAETKSSEILPDESETGHTFNLSDINISKPDSIETRNKVRFISQEMFEQGVKGNIIPYKRWKTQTPYKVIRWLLDVEFQDYSNLKEEERIKVLDSLYNIRFERNE
;
A
#
# COMPACT_ATOMS: atom_id res chain seq x y z
N MET A 1 33.20 25.57 -43.22
CA MET A 1 32.68 26.65 -44.07
C MET A 1 31.72 26.03 -45.05
N GLU A 2 30.61 26.74 -45.25
CA GLU A 2 29.64 26.65 -46.35
C GLU A 2 28.67 25.45 -46.39
N ASN A 3 27.47 25.82 -45.93
CA ASN A 3 26.15 25.28 -46.27
C ASN A 3 25.94 25.28 -47.80
N ASN A 4 25.03 24.42 -48.30
CA ASN A 4 23.94 24.87 -49.16
C ASN A 4 22.87 23.77 -49.33
N ASN A 5 21.64 24.15 -48.97
CA ASN A 5 20.35 23.52 -49.27
C ASN A 5 20.05 23.48 -50.78
N PHE A 6 19.25 22.50 -51.21
CA PHE A 6 18.08 22.60 -52.13
C PHE A 6 17.64 21.16 -52.49
N ASP A 7 16.39 20.74 -52.67
CA ASP A 7 15.01 21.11 -52.28
C ASP A 7 14.09 20.08 -52.99
N LEU A 8 12.91 19.78 -52.40
CA LEU A 8 11.61 19.41 -53.02
C LEU A 8 11.53 18.18 -53.98
N ASP A 9 10.48 17.34 -54.02
CA ASP A 9 9.07 17.57 -53.71
C ASP A 9 8.24 16.26 -53.66
N SER A 10 7.09 16.35 -52.99
CA SER A 10 5.80 15.68 -53.27
C SER A 10 5.69 14.14 -53.29
N ASP A 11 4.96 13.57 -52.32
CA ASP A 11 3.66 13.00 -52.70
C ASP A 11 2.63 12.98 -51.55
N LEU A 12 1.43 13.44 -51.92
CA LEU A 12 0.20 13.55 -51.13
C LEU A 12 -0.51 12.19 -51.02
N SER A 13 -1.08 11.87 -49.85
CA SER A 13 -2.20 10.93 -49.68
C SER A 13 -2.72 11.08 -48.25
N GLU A 14 -3.70 11.93 -47.97
CA GLU A 14 -5.17 11.79 -48.11
C GLU A 14 -5.81 11.76 -46.71
N ASN A 15 -6.84 12.58 -46.56
CA ASN A 15 -7.51 12.89 -45.29
C ASN A 15 -8.80 12.09 -45.18
N GLU A 16 -8.95 11.29 -44.14
CA GLU A 16 -10.25 10.85 -43.57
C GLU A 16 -10.01 10.66 -42.06
N GLY A 17 -10.65 11.32 -41.08
CA GLY A 17 -11.84 12.15 -41.06
C GLY A 17 -12.89 11.54 -40.14
N ILE A 18 -12.71 11.47 -38.80
CA ILE A 18 -13.82 11.36 -37.82
C ILE A 18 -13.44 12.01 -36.48
N ILE A 19 -14.20 13.04 -36.08
CA ILE A 19 -14.23 13.60 -34.73
C ILE A 19 -15.11 12.72 -33.84
N LYS A 20 -14.62 12.33 -32.66
CA LYS A 20 -15.47 12.11 -31.47
C LYS A 20 -14.79 12.62 -30.20
N SER A 21 -15.32 13.73 -29.70
CA SER A 21 -15.12 14.20 -28.33
C SER A 21 -15.75 13.21 -27.34
N VAL A 22 -15.01 12.83 -26.29
CA VAL A 22 -15.57 12.35 -25.02
C VAL A 22 -14.87 13.10 -23.90
N ALA A 23 -15.69 13.81 -23.13
CA ALA A 23 -15.34 14.50 -21.91
C ALA A 23 -15.20 13.48 -20.75
N GLU A 24 -14.33 13.83 -19.79
CA GLU A 24 -14.30 13.37 -18.39
C GLU A 24 -14.01 11.86 -18.21
N THR A 25 -13.03 11.44 -17.43
CA THR A 25 -12.73 11.83 -16.05
C THR A 25 -11.24 11.69 -15.76
N LYS A 26 -10.69 12.67 -15.03
CA LYS A 26 -9.39 12.56 -14.37
C LYS A 26 -9.41 11.31 -13.48
N SER A 27 -8.70 10.27 -13.87
CA SER A 27 -8.34 9.21 -12.93
C SER A 27 -7.24 9.78 -12.04
N SER A 28 -7.65 10.52 -11.01
CA SER A 28 -6.79 10.82 -9.87
C SER A 28 -6.59 9.52 -9.10
N GLU A 29 -5.73 8.64 -9.61
CA GLU A 29 -4.96 7.78 -8.73
C GLU A 29 -3.95 8.68 -8.04
N ILE A 30 -4.39 9.26 -6.93
CA ILE A 30 -3.47 9.82 -5.94
C ILE A 30 -2.77 8.59 -5.35
N LEU A 31 -1.62 8.25 -5.94
CA LEU A 31 -0.63 7.39 -5.32
C LEU A 31 -0.38 7.93 -3.90
N PRO A 32 -0.27 7.06 -2.89
CA PRO A 32 0.02 7.51 -1.54
C PRO A 32 1.32 8.30 -1.56
N ASP A 33 1.24 9.54 -1.04
CA ASP A 33 2.38 10.40 -0.76
C ASP A 33 3.40 9.60 0.04
N GLU A 34 4.51 9.25 -0.61
CA GLU A 34 5.66 8.60 0.00
C GLU A 34 6.35 9.63 0.87
N SER A 35 5.79 9.91 2.05
CA SER A 35 6.58 10.49 3.12
C SER A 35 7.63 9.45 3.51
N GLU A 36 8.83 9.66 2.96
CA GLU A 36 10.06 8.91 3.22
C GLU A 36 10.25 8.59 4.70
N THR A 37 10.00 7.34 5.09
CA THR A 37 10.58 6.76 6.31
C THR A 37 11.21 5.41 5.98
N GLY A 38 12.41 5.46 5.39
CA GLY A 38 13.61 4.68 5.76
C GLY A 38 13.64 3.15 5.83
N HIS A 39 12.52 2.42 5.86
CA HIS A 39 12.52 0.96 5.91
C HIS A 39 11.51 0.35 4.93
N THR A 40 12.01 0.00 3.75
CA THR A 40 11.30 -0.80 2.75
C THR A 40 11.35 -2.27 3.17
N PHE A 41 10.39 -2.74 3.96
CA PHE A 41 10.19 -4.18 4.14
C PHE A 41 9.46 -4.73 2.90
N ASN A 42 9.82 -5.93 2.41
CA ASN A 42 9.22 -6.52 1.21
C ASN A 42 8.25 -7.67 1.56
N LEU A 43 7.08 -7.71 0.91
CA LEU A 43 6.07 -8.78 1.10
C LEU A 43 6.64 -10.14 0.73
N SER A 44 7.54 -10.16 -0.25
CA SER A 44 8.28 -11.34 -0.68
C SER A 44 9.08 -11.99 0.44
N ASP A 45 9.42 -11.22 1.49
CA ASP A 45 10.14 -11.74 2.65
C ASP A 45 9.21 -12.54 3.56
N ILE A 46 7.88 -12.41 3.44
CA ILE A 46 6.92 -13.16 4.23
C ILE A 46 6.53 -14.44 3.50
N ASN A 47 6.72 -15.59 4.16
CA ASN A 47 6.24 -16.86 3.62
C ASN A 47 4.73 -16.99 3.82
N ILE A 48 3.96 -16.47 2.87
CA ILE A 48 2.49 -16.50 2.90
C ILE A 48 1.92 -17.92 2.87
N SER A 49 2.66 -18.89 2.33
CA SER A 49 2.28 -20.31 2.30
C SER A 49 2.42 -20.98 3.67
N LYS A 50 3.02 -20.30 4.66
CA LYS A 50 3.21 -20.79 6.03
C LYS A 50 2.74 -19.75 7.05
N PRO A 51 1.44 -19.40 7.09
CA PRO A 51 0.89 -18.37 7.98
C PRO A 51 1.14 -18.68 9.47
N ASP A 52 1.28 -19.96 9.80
CA ASP A 52 1.44 -20.43 11.17
C ASP A 52 2.88 -20.56 11.64
N SER A 53 3.85 -20.36 10.74
CA SER A 53 5.26 -20.48 11.11
C SER A 53 5.67 -19.39 12.09
N ILE A 54 6.59 -19.73 13.01
CA ILE A 54 7.18 -18.76 13.95
C ILE A 54 7.82 -17.60 13.19
N GLU A 55 8.47 -17.89 12.06
CA GLU A 55 9.08 -16.89 11.19
C GLU A 55 8.05 -15.89 10.65
N THR A 56 6.97 -16.37 10.03
CA THR A 56 5.90 -15.51 9.52
C THR A 56 5.28 -14.67 10.64
N ARG A 57 4.99 -15.29 11.80
CA ARG A 57 4.44 -14.57 12.96
C ARG A 57 5.36 -13.45 13.44
N ASN A 58 6.66 -13.70 13.52
CA ASN A 58 7.63 -12.69 13.95
C ASN A 58 7.78 -11.56 12.93
N LYS A 59 7.76 -11.89 11.63
CA LYS A 59 7.79 -10.88 10.55
C LYS A 59 6.56 -9.98 10.58
N VAL A 60 5.35 -10.55 10.73
CA VAL A 60 4.12 -9.76 10.84
C VAL A 60 4.14 -8.84 12.07
N ARG A 61 4.63 -9.32 13.21
CA ARG A 61 4.79 -8.49 14.42
C ARG A 61 5.75 -7.33 14.20
N PHE A 62 6.90 -7.59 13.60
CA PHE A 62 7.90 -6.57 13.28
C PHE A 62 7.28 -5.49 12.38
N ILE A 63 6.65 -5.90 11.29
CA ILE A 63 5.98 -4.99 10.34
C ILE A 63 4.89 -4.15 11.01
N SER A 64 4.04 -4.80 11.82
CA SER A 64 2.96 -4.09 12.53
C SER A 64 3.55 -3.04 13.49
N GLN A 65 4.64 -3.37 14.18
CA GLN A 65 5.32 -2.47 15.11
C GLN A 65 5.95 -1.28 14.38
N GLU A 66 6.60 -1.51 13.24
CA GLU A 66 7.14 -0.44 12.38
C GLU A 66 6.02 0.50 11.92
N MET A 67 4.91 -0.05 11.41
CA MET A 67 3.74 0.72 10.99
C MET A 67 3.13 1.54 12.14
N PHE A 68 3.13 0.99 13.36
CA PHE A 68 2.66 1.69 14.55
C PHE A 68 3.58 2.83 14.94
N GLU A 69 4.89 2.60 14.96
CA GLU A 69 5.88 3.64 15.25
C GLU A 69 5.83 4.77 14.22
N GLN A 70 5.71 4.44 12.93
CA GLN A 70 5.60 5.42 11.87
C GLN A 70 4.32 6.26 12.00
N GLY A 71 3.17 5.60 12.17
CA GLY A 71 1.86 6.26 12.18
C GLY A 71 1.55 7.05 13.46
N VAL A 72 1.96 6.56 14.63
CA VAL A 72 1.60 7.20 15.92
C VAL A 72 2.77 7.57 16.83
N LYS A 73 4.02 7.36 16.39
CA LYS A 73 5.24 7.60 17.18
C LYS A 73 5.20 6.91 18.54
N GLY A 74 4.67 5.69 18.58
CA GLY A 74 4.51 4.88 19.78
C GLY A 74 5.50 3.72 19.83
N ASN A 75 5.94 3.35 21.03
CA ASN A 75 7.01 2.35 21.21
C ASN A 75 6.51 0.90 21.16
N ILE A 76 5.30 0.63 21.65
CA ILE A 76 4.76 -0.74 21.78
C ILE A 76 3.26 -0.72 21.49
N ILE A 77 2.81 -1.61 20.60
CA ILE A 77 1.39 -1.82 20.36
C ILE A 77 0.71 -2.42 21.61
N PRO A 78 -0.33 -1.78 22.17
CA PRO A 78 -0.97 -2.25 23.39
C PRO A 78 -1.96 -3.41 23.16
N TYR A 79 -1.55 -4.50 22.52
CA TYR A 79 -2.43 -5.63 22.16
C TYR A 79 -3.32 -6.12 23.31
N LYS A 80 -2.77 -6.29 24.52
CA LYS A 80 -3.51 -6.76 25.70
C LYS A 80 -4.67 -5.85 26.13
N ARG A 81 -4.56 -4.55 25.82
CA ARG A 81 -5.54 -3.53 26.20
C ARG A 81 -6.21 -2.92 24.98
N TRP A 82 -6.08 -3.53 23.79
CA TRP A 82 -6.55 -2.93 22.55
C TRP A 82 -8.06 -2.61 22.57
N LYS A 83 -8.88 -3.45 23.22
CA LYS A 83 -10.32 -3.22 23.42
C LYS A 83 -10.65 -2.01 24.29
N THR A 84 -9.78 -1.70 25.25
CA THR A 84 -10.04 -0.71 26.30
C THR A 84 -9.25 0.57 26.10
N GLN A 85 -8.24 0.55 25.22
CA GLN A 85 -7.47 1.73 24.88
C GLN A 85 -8.32 2.60 23.93
N THR A 86 -8.24 3.90 24.14
CA THR A 86 -8.86 4.94 23.32
C THR A 86 -7.87 5.81 22.53
N PRO A 87 -6.54 5.83 22.77
CA PRO A 87 -5.65 6.72 22.01
C PRO A 87 -5.39 6.33 20.55
N TYR A 88 -5.63 5.08 20.14
CA TYR A 88 -5.19 4.59 18.83
C TYR A 88 -6.32 3.88 18.07
N LYS A 89 -6.26 3.97 16.74
CA LYS A 89 -7.07 3.18 15.82
C LYS A 89 -6.20 2.55 14.75
N VAL A 90 -6.68 1.43 14.21
CA VAL A 90 -6.08 0.73 13.08
C VAL A 90 -7.02 0.87 11.88
N ILE A 91 -6.50 1.43 10.79
CA ILE A 91 -7.24 1.70 9.56
C ILE A 91 -6.93 0.61 8.54
N ARG A 92 -7.95 0.24 7.75
CA ARG A 92 -7.90 -0.86 6.75
C ARG A 92 -7.52 -2.22 7.34
N TRP A 93 -7.77 -2.43 8.63
CA TRP A 93 -7.84 -3.77 9.19
C TRP A 93 -9.09 -4.48 8.68
N LEU A 94 -9.10 -5.82 8.78
CA LEU A 94 -10.26 -6.64 8.41
C LEU A 94 -11.48 -6.23 9.25
N LEU A 95 -12.57 -5.84 8.60
CA LEU A 95 -13.76 -5.27 9.24
C LEU A 95 -14.37 -6.16 10.33
N ASP A 96 -14.44 -7.47 10.08
CA ASP A 96 -15.09 -8.44 10.98
C ASP A 96 -14.09 -9.17 11.90
N VAL A 97 -12.83 -8.73 11.94
CA VAL A 97 -11.79 -9.35 12.76
C VAL A 97 -11.29 -8.33 13.76
N GLU A 98 -11.33 -8.68 15.04
CA GLU A 98 -10.76 -7.85 16.05
C GLU A 98 -9.24 -7.72 15.87
N PHE A 99 -8.71 -6.50 15.98
CA PHE A 99 -7.26 -6.30 15.97
C PHE A 99 -6.63 -6.86 17.25
N GLN A 100 -5.69 -7.79 17.07
CA GLN A 100 -4.99 -8.49 18.13
C GLN A 100 -3.62 -8.96 17.63
N ASP A 101 -2.79 -9.50 18.53
CA ASP A 101 -1.51 -10.10 18.14
C ASP A 101 -1.75 -11.22 17.11
N TYR A 102 -0.93 -11.25 16.06
CA TYR A 102 -1.09 -12.18 14.93
C TYR A 102 -1.12 -13.66 15.35
N SER A 103 -0.46 -14.02 16.46
CA SER A 103 -0.51 -15.40 16.97
C SER A 103 -1.86 -15.78 17.59
N ASN A 104 -2.69 -14.80 17.96
CA ASN A 104 -4.02 -15.04 18.52
C ASN A 104 -5.11 -15.15 17.44
N LEU A 105 -4.81 -14.78 16.19
CA LEU A 105 -5.72 -14.95 15.06
C LEU A 105 -5.92 -16.42 14.71
N LYS A 106 -7.09 -16.75 14.17
CA LYS A 106 -7.35 -18.04 13.54
C LYS A 106 -6.57 -18.16 12.22
N GLU A 107 -6.34 -19.38 11.76
CA GLU A 107 -5.61 -19.63 10.50
C GLU A 107 -6.24 -18.89 9.30
N GLU A 108 -7.56 -18.93 9.17
CA GLU A 108 -8.30 -18.22 8.12
C GLU A 108 -8.15 -16.69 8.18
N GLU A 109 -8.04 -16.13 9.38
CA GLU A 109 -7.83 -14.69 9.61
C GLU A 109 -6.38 -14.33 9.30
N ARG A 110 -5.42 -15.19 9.66
CA ARG A 110 -3.99 -15.00 9.39
C ARG A 110 -3.70 -14.85 7.91
N ILE A 111 -4.32 -15.67 7.06
CA ILE A 111 -4.17 -15.58 5.60
C ILE A 111 -4.67 -14.22 5.10
N LYS A 112 -5.87 -13.81 5.51
CA LYS A 112 -6.45 -12.52 5.12
C LYS A 112 -5.62 -11.33 5.59
N VAL A 113 -5.07 -11.41 6.82
CA VAL A 113 -4.19 -10.36 7.35
C VAL A 113 -2.90 -10.26 6.54
N LEU A 114 -2.33 -11.38 6.07
CA LEU A 114 -1.16 -11.37 5.20
C LEU A 114 -1.43 -10.65 3.88
N ASP A 115 -2.59 -10.91 3.27
CA ASP A 115 -2.99 -10.25 2.02
C ASP A 115 -3.19 -8.73 2.18
N SER A 116 -3.64 -8.27 3.36
CA SER A 116 -3.91 -6.86 3.62
C SER A 116 -2.80 -6.13 4.38
N LEU A 117 -1.71 -6.80 4.77
CA LEU A 117 -0.77 -6.30 5.78
C LEU A 117 -0.18 -4.92 5.45
N TYR A 118 0.09 -4.63 4.18
CA TYR A 118 0.68 -3.36 3.74
C TYR A 118 -0.33 -2.21 3.66
N ASN A 119 -1.61 -2.54 3.67
CA ASN A 119 -2.67 -1.55 3.61
C ASN A 119 -3.04 -1.04 5.00
N ILE A 120 -2.63 -1.71 6.07
CA ILE A 120 -2.96 -1.29 7.43
C ILE A 120 -2.18 -0.03 7.79
N ARG A 121 -2.80 0.85 8.58
CA ARG A 121 -2.15 2.04 9.13
C ARG A 121 -2.61 2.25 10.56
N PHE A 122 -1.76 2.84 11.38
CA PHE A 122 -2.12 3.24 12.73
C PHE A 122 -2.21 4.75 12.82
N GLU A 123 -3.24 5.21 13.51
CA GLU A 123 -3.49 6.63 13.73
C GLU A 123 -3.82 6.87 15.20
N ARG A 124 -3.50 8.08 15.70
CA ARG A 124 -4.02 8.52 16.99
C ARG A 124 -5.48 8.92 16.82
N ASN A 125 -6.29 8.63 17.83
CA ASN A 125 -7.63 9.19 17.91
C ASN A 125 -7.51 10.66 18.30
N GLU A 126 -8.21 11.53 17.57
CA GLU A 126 -8.39 12.95 17.89
C GLU A 126 -9.44 13.16 18.97
#